data_AF-A0A7Z9S1U2-F1
#
_entry.id   AF-A0A7Z9S1U2-F1
#
_cell.length_a   1.000
_cell.length_b   1.000
_cell.length_c   1.000
_cell.angle_alpha   90.00
_cell.angle_beta   90.00
_cell.angle_gamma   90.00
#
_symmetry.space_group_name_H-M   'P 1'
#
loop_
_entity.id
_entity.type
_entity.pdbx_description
1 polymer ?
#
loop_
_entity_poly.entity_id
_entity_poly.type
_entity_poly.pdbx_seq_one_letter_code
_entity_poly.pdbx_strand_id
1 'polypeptide(L)'
;GEIEDLIRWCVDEGYDMTLIETMPLGDIGSDRVEQYLPLSEVRQRLEQTFTLDDIDHKTGGPARYVSVKETGRMLGFITPLTHNFCEGCNRVRLTCTGTLYMCLGQDDDADLRNPLRASEADDLLNAAIDEAIDRKPKGHDFIIDRDNGGPAVTRHMSVTGG
;
A
#
# COMPACT_ATOMS: atom_id res chain seq x y z
N GLY A 1 -23.49 -0.48 -9.71
CA GLY A 1 -23.13 -1.21 -8.49
C GLY A 1 -22.52 -0.22 -7.52
N GLU A 2 -22.16 -0.68 -6.33
CA GLU A 2 -21.67 0.21 -5.26
C GLU A 2 -20.43 1.03 -5.68
N ILE A 3 -19.50 0.43 -6.44
CA ILE A 3 -18.29 1.12 -6.92
C ILE A 3 -18.64 2.19 -7.95
N GLU A 4 -19.52 1.88 -8.92
CA GLU A 4 -19.95 2.86 -9.93
C GLU A 4 -20.69 4.04 -9.30
N ASP A 5 -21.49 3.77 -8.27
CA ASP A 5 -22.26 4.81 -7.57
C ASP A 5 -21.32 5.71 -6.75
N LEU A 6 -20.29 5.14 -6.11
CA LEU A 6 -19.23 5.90 -5.45
C LEU A 6 -18.41 6.75 -6.43
N ILE A 7 -18.07 6.23 -7.61
CA ILE A 7 -17.39 7.00 -8.66
C ILE A 7 -18.22 8.22 -9.03
N ARG A 8 -19.52 8.05 -9.29
CA ARG A 8 -20.42 9.15 -9.64
C ARG A 8 -20.50 10.19 -8.53
N TRP A 9 -20.64 9.73 -7.28
CA TRP A 9 -20.66 10.63 -6.13
C TRP A 9 -19.37 11.44 -6.00
N CYS A 10 -18.19 10.80 -6.14
CA CYS A 10 -16.91 11.51 -6.15
C CYS A 10 -16.85 12.57 -7.25
N VAL A 11 -17.36 12.25 -8.44
CA VAL A 11 -17.40 13.18 -9.59
C VAL A 11 -18.29 14.39 -9.30
N ASP A 12 -19.47 14.18 -8.73
CA ASP A 12 -20.41 15.25 -8.37
C ASP A 12 -19.79 16.22 -7.35
N GLU A 13 -18.98 15.70 -6.42
CA GLU A 13 -18.25 16.48 -5.43
C GLU A 13 -16.90 17.04 -5.95
N GLY A 14 -16.49 16.67 -7.16
CA GLY A 14 -15.25 17.13 -7.78
C GLY A 14 -13.98 16.44 -7.30
N TYR A 15 -14.09 15.24 -6.71
CA TYR A 15 -12.98 14.41 -6.25
C TYR A 15 -12.51 13.42 -7.30
N ASP A 16 -11.21 13.12 -7.28
CA ASP A 16 -10.64 11.92 -7.90
C ASP A 16 -10.71 10.76 -6.89
N MET A 17 -11.02 9.56 -7.36
CA MET A 17 -11.16 8.37 -6.51
C MET A 17 -9.97 7.43 -6.69
N THR A 18 -9.54 6.74 -5.62
CA THR A 18 -8.53 5.68 -5.71
C THR A 18 -9.02 4.42 -5.02
N LEU A 19 -9.01 3.31 -5.75
CA LEU A 19 -9.33 1.98 -5.24
C LEU A 19 -8.06 1.26 -4.82
N ILE A 20 -8.12 0.53 -3.71
CA ILE A 20 -6.97 -0.19 -3.11
C ILE A 20 -7.38 -1.65 -2.91
N GLU A 21 -6.60 -2.60 -3.42
CA GLU A 21 -6.83 -4.02 -3.10
C GLU A 21 -6.58 -4.27 -1.61
N THR A 22 -7.46 -5.05 -1.00
CA THR A 22 -7.33 -5.46 0.40
C THR A 22 -6.05 -6.27 0.61
N MET A 23 -5.11 -5.75 1.42
CA MET A 23 -3.84 -6.42 1.74
C MET A 23 -3.95 -7.36 2.94
N PRO A 24 -3.32 -8.55 2.94
CA PRO A 24 -3.36 -9.54 4.02
C PRO A 24 -2.43 -9.23 5.22
N LEU A 25 -2.57 -8.06 5.86
CA LEU A 25 -1.68 -7.59 6.94
C LEU A 25 -2.27 -7.68 8.35
N GLY A 26 -1.64 -8.47 9.23
CA GLY A 26 -2.07 -8.71 10.62
C GLY A 26 -3.19 -9.76 10.74
N ASP A 27 -3.27 -10.41 11.90
CA ASP A 27 -4.30 -11.41 12.21
C ASP A 27 -5.63 -10.73 12.60
N ILE A 28 -6.61 -10.76 11.70
CA ILE A 28 -7.93 -10.13 11.91
C ILE A 28 -9.08 -11.14 12.03
N GLY A 29 -8.78 -12.41 12.31
CA GLY A 29 -9.81 -13.39 12.71
C GLY A 29 -10.99 -13.49 11.73
N SER A 30 -10.72 -13.65 10.44
CA SER A 30 -11.67 -14.13 9.41
C SER A 30 -10.96 -14.32 8.07
N ASP A 31 -11.45 -15.27 7.26
CA ASP A 31 -10.90 -15.68 5.97
C ASP A 31 -10.87 -14.53 4.95
N ARG A 32 -9.72 -13.87 4.83
CA ARG A 32 -9.46 -12.78 3.87
C ARG A 32 -9.71 -13.18 2.42
N VAL A 33 -9.72 -14.48 2.13
CA VAL A 33 -9.96 -15.01 0.79
C VAL A 33 -11.37 -14.68 0.29
N GLU A 34 -12.38 -14.63 1.18
CA GLU A 34 -13.75 -14.26 0.79
C GLU A 34 -13.93 -12.75 0.56
N GLN A 35 -13.00 -11.92 1.06
CA GLN A 35 -13.05 -10.45 0.95
C GLN A 35 -12.09 -9.91 -0.12
N TYR A 36 -11.44 -10.78 -0.88
CA TYR A 36 -10.51 -10.40 -1.92
C TYR A 36 -11.23 -10.24 -3.26
N LEU A 37 -11.25 -9.00 -3.77
CA LEU A 37 -11.72 -8.67 -5.11
C LEU A 37 -10.54 -8.07 -5.90
N PRO A 38 -9.97 -8.78 -6.89
CA PRO A 38 -8.91 -8.26 -7.73
C PRO A 38 -9.34 -6.97 -8.44
N LEU A 39 -8.51 -5.92 -8.41
CA LEU A 39 -8.85 -4.68 -9.11
C LEU A 39 -8.79 -4.83 -10.64
N SER A 40 -8.14 -5.87 -11.17
CA SER A 40 -8.24 -6.22 -12.59
C SER A 40 -9.68 -6.57 -12.99
N GLU A 41 -10.40 -7.32 -12.14
CA GLU A 41 -11.80 -7.65 -12.36
C GLU A 41 -12.69 -6.42 -12.18
N VAL A 42 -12.42 -5.59 -11.16
CA VAL A 42 -13.14 -4.32 -10.98
C VAL A 42 -12.97 -3.41 -12.20
N ARG A 43 -11.74 -3.24 -12.69
CA ARG A 43 -11.45 -2.44 -13.89
C ARG A 43 -12.25 -2.97 -15.10
N GLN A 44 -12.24 -4.28 -15.34
CA GLN A 44 -12.99 -4.88 -16.43
C GLN A 44 -14.50 -4.63 -16.32
N ARG A 45 -15.07 -4.69 -15.10
CA ARG A 45 -16.49 -4.36 -14.87
C ARG A 45 -16.78 -2.88 -15.13
N LEU A 46 -15.91 -1.98 -14.66
CA LEU A 46 -16.04 -0.54 -14.87
C LEU A 46 -15.95 -0.17 -16.35
N GLU A 47 -15.10 -0.84 -17.12
CA GLU A 47 -14.97 -0.66 -18.59
C GLU A 47 -16.26 -1.02 -19.36
N GLN A 48 -17.23 -1.71 -18.74
CA GLN A 48 -18.56 -1.94 -19.33
C GLN A 48 -19.45 -0.68 -19.28
N THR A 49 -19.13 0.27 -18.40
CA THR A 49 -19.95 1.48 -18.15
C THR A 49 -19.20 2.78 -18.47
N PHE A 50 -17.88 2.79 -18.28
CA PHE A 50 -17.01 3.96 -18.43
C PHE A 50 -15.91 3.70 -19.44
N THR A 51 -15.47 4.76 -20.13
CA THR A 51 -14.29 4.70 -20.99
C THR A 51 -13.06 5.08 -20.18
N LEU A 52 -12.21 4.10 -19.90
CA LEU A 52 -10.99 4.25 -19.11
C LEU A 52 -9.76 4.29 -20.04
N ASP A 53 -9.09 5.43 -20.11
CA ASP A 53 -7.82 5.58 -20.84
C ASP A 53 -6.67 5.62 -19.83
N ASP A 54 -5.66 4.77 -20.02
CA ASP A 54 -4.43 4.83 -19.22
C ASP A 54 -3.68 6.14 -19.45
N ILE A 55 -3.21 6.76 -18.35
CA ILE A 55 -2.46 8.01 -18.38
C ILE A 55 -1.13 7.84 -17.63
N ASP A 56 -0.08 8.53 -18.08
CA ASP A 56 1.23 8.53 -17.40
C ASP A 56 1.28 9.50 -16.20
N HIS A 57 0.11 9.82 -15.62
CA HIS A 57 0.03 10.63 -14.42
C HIS A 57 0.57 9.83 -13.23
N LYS A 58 1.48 10.43 -12.47
CA LYS A 58 2.10 9.82 -11.28
C LYS A 58 2.05 10.78 -10.12
N THR A 59 1.85 10.22 -8.93
CA THR A 59 1.94 10.92 -7.65
C THR A 59 3.10 10.32 -6.83
N GLY A 60 3.30 10.79 -5.59
CA GLY A 60 4.22 10.14 -4.64
C GLY A 60 3.70 8.78 -4.09
N GLY A 61 2.50 8.37 -4.49
CA GLY A 61 1.90 7.09 -4.13
C GLY A 61 2.02 6.03 -5.24
N PRO A 62 1.71 4.76 -4.92
CA PRO A 62 1.84 3.66 -5.87
C PRO A 62 0.67 3.53 -6.86
N ALA A 63 -0.29 4.46 -6.81
CA ALA A 63 -1.49 4.40 -7.64
C ALA A 63 -1.14 4.54 -9.12
N ARG A 64 -1.76 3.69 -9.95
CA ARG A 64 -1.78 3.83 -11.40
C ARG A 64 -3.11 4.45 -11.79
N TYR A 65 -3.07 5.50 -12.60
CA TYR A 65 -4.25 6.30 -12.90
C TYR A 65 -4.76 6.05 -14.32
N VAL A 66 -6.08 6.11 -14.45
CA VAL A 66 -6.79 6.22 -15.73
C VAL A 66 -7.61 7.50 -15.74
N SER A 67 -7.82 8.09 -16.91
CA SER A 67 -8.84 9.12 -17.08
C SER A 67 -10.18 8.47 -17.42
N VAL A 68 -11.25 8.90 -16.75
CA VAL A 68 -12.63 8.50 -17.03
C VAL A 68 -13.24 9.52 -18.00
N LYS A 69 -13.44 9.17 -19.27
CA LYS A 69 -13.83 10.15 -20.30
C LYS A 69 -15.15 10.86 -20.02
N GLU A 70 -16.11 10.12 -19.48
CA GLU A 70 -17.46 10.62 -19.22
C GLU A 70 -17.49 11.71 -18.16
N THR A 71 -16.49 11.74 -17.28
CA THR A 71 -16.46 12.61 -16.11
C THR A 71 -15.31 13.61 -16.14
N GLY A 72 -14.29 13.35 -16.97
CA GLY A 72 -13.05 14.13 -17.01
C GLY A 72 -12.20 14.01 -15.73
N ARG A 73 -12.54 13.08 -14.82
CA ARG A 73 -11.83 12.82 -13.56
C ARG A 73 -10.89 11.64 -13.68
N MET A 74 -10.00 11.52 -12.70
CA MET A 74 -9.06 10.41 -12.61
C MET A 74 -9.59 9.32 -11.67
N LEU A 75 -9.29 8.08 -12.02
CA LEU A 75 -9.49 6.91 -11.18
C LEU A 75 -8.14 6.23 -10.96
N GLY A 76 -7.73 6.10 -9.70
CA GLY A 76 -6.51 5.43 -9.28
C GLY A 76 -6.76 3.97 -8.89
N PHE A 77 -5.79 3.11 -9.20
CA PHE A 77 -5.76 1.71 -8.76
C PHE A 77 -4.45 1.44 -8.02
N ILE A 78 -4.55 0.92 -6.79
CA ILE A 78 -3.42 0.46 -5.99
C ILE A 78 -3.55 -1.07 -5.84
N THR A 79 -2.66 -1.80 -6.51
CA THR A 79 -2.69 -3.26 -6.66
C THR A 79 -1.52 -3.96 -5.98
N PRO A 80 -1.42 -3.94 -4.64
CA PRO A 80 -0.31 -4.52 -3.88
C PRO A 80 -0.15 -6.03 -4.06
N LEU A 81 -1.17 -6.72 -4.56
CA LEU A 81 -1.19 -8.17 -4.76
C LEU A 81 -1.05 -8.53 -6.23
N THR A 82 -1.98 -8.06 -7.08
CA THR A 82 -2.01 -8.48 -8.49
C THR A 82 -0.87 -7.90 -9.32
N HIS A 83 -0.41 -6.69 -8.99
CA HIS A 83 0.68 -6.00 -9.70
C HIS A 83 1.50 -5.16 -8.71
N ASN A 84 2.41 -5.83 -8.01
CA ASN A 84 3.27 -5.21 -6.99
C ASN A 84 4.05 -4.01 -7.55
N PHE A 85 4.28 -3.02 -6.69
CA PHE A 85 4.99 -1.76 -6.95
C PHE A 85 6.27 -1.60 -6.10
N CYS A 86 6.75 -2.69 -5.48
CA CYS A 86 7.93 -2.69 -4.63
C CYS A 86 9.19 -2.15 -5.31
N GLU A 87 9.37 -2.37 -6.61
CA GLU A 87 10.53 -1.89 -7.37
C GLU A 87 10.68 -0.36 -7.31
N GLY A 88 9.56 0.37 -7.32
CA GLY A 88 9.53 1.82 -7.17
C GLY A 88 9.34 2.30 -5.73
N CYS A 89 9.27 1.40 -4.75
CA CYS A 89 8.93 1.76 -3.37
C CYS A 89 10.11 2.38 -2.62
N ASN A 90 10.00 3.68 -2.32
CA ASN A 90 10.96 4.47 -1.56
C ASN A 90 10.49 4.79 -0.13
N ARG A 91 9.54 4.02 0.42
CA ARG A 91 8.91 4.31 1.71
C ARG A 91 9.46 3.43 2.83
N VAL A 92 9.73 4.06 3.96
CA VAL A 92 9.94 3.43 5.28
C VAL A 92 8.98 4.07 6.29
N ARG A 93 8.76 3.42 7.43
CA ARG A 93 7.81 3.88 8.45
C ARG A 93 8.48 3.93 9.81
N LEU A 94 8.32 5.02 10.53
CA LEU A 94 8.78 5.16 11.91
C LEU A 94 7.57 5.10 12.84
N THR A 95 7.58 4.17 13.80
CA THR A 95 6.52 4.10 14.81
C THR A 95 6.67 5.20 15.86
N CYS A 96 5.61 5.42 16.64
CA CYS A 96 5.66 6.35 17.77
C CYS A 96 6.64 5.93 18.89
N THR A 97 7.08 4.67 18.91
CA THR A 97 8.09 4.18 19.86
C THR A 97 9.53 4.38 19.39
N GLY A 98 9.72 4.85 18.15
CA GLY A 98 11.04 5.05 17.54
C GLY A 98 11.60 3.81 16.83
N THR A 99 10.73 2.89 16.43
CA THR A 99 11.10 1.69 15.65
C THR A 99 10.89 1.96 14.17
N LEU A 100 11.95 1.79 13.37
CA LEU A 100 11.90 1.91 11.92
C LEU A 100 11.55 0.56 11.29
N TYR A 101 10.54 0.56 10.42
CA TYR A 101 10.20 -0.55 9.55
C TYR A 101 10.48 -0.19 8.10
N MET A 102 11.32 -0.99 7.44
CA MET A 102 11.76 -0.76 6.07
C MET A 102 10.71 -1.19 5.03
N CYS A 103 9.78 -2.05 5.45
CA CYS A 103 8.75 -2.62 4.59
C CYS A 103 7.47 -2.81 5.39
N LEU A 104 6.32 -2.70 4.72
CA LEU A 104 5.02 -2.99 5.34
C LEU A 104 4.72 -4.51 5.41
N GLY A 105 5.36 -5.30 4.54
CA GLY A 105 5.11 -6.74 4.39
C GLY A 105 6.22 -7.66 4.94
N GLN A 106 7.14 -7.16 5.77
CA GLN A 106 8.23 -7.95 6.39
C GLN A 106 8.48 -7.53 7.83
N ASP A 107 8.62 -8.45 8.78
CA ASP A 107 8.76 -8.12 10.23
C ASP A 107 10.11 -7.52 10.64
N ASP A 108 11.06 -7.38 9.73
CA ASP A 108 12.35 -6.75 10.01
C ASP A 108 12.23 -5.27 10.38
N ASP A 109 13.00 -4.86 11.40
CA ASP A 109 12.96 -3.53 11.99
C ASP A 109 14.33 -3.02 12.50
N ALA A 110 14.37 -1.76 12.91
CA ALA A 110 15.53 -1.14 13.53
C ALA A 110 15.12 -0.17 14.66
N ASP A 111 15.83 -0.23 15.79
CA ASP A 111 15.64 0.72 16.90
C ASP A 111 16.43 2.01 16.64
N LEU A 112 15.71 3.11 16.40
CA LEU A 112 16.31 4.43 16.25
C LEU A 112 16.28 5.24 17.55
N ARG A 113 15.50 4.81 18.55
CA ARG A 113 15.34 5.52 19.82
C ARG A 113 16.59 5.43 20.68
N ASN A 114 17.19 4.24 20.77
CA ASN A 114 18.39 4.06 21.59
C ASN A 114 19.61 4.83 21.03
N PRO A 115 19.95 4.73 19.72
CA PRO A 115 21.03 5.52 19.13
C PRO A 115 20.84 7.03 19.30
N LEU A 116 19.62 7.54 19.07
CA LEU A 116 19.28 8.96 19.25
C LEU A 116 19.49 9.45 20.71
N ARG A 117 19.30 8.58 21.70
CA ARG A 117 19.44 8.93 23.12
C ARG A 117 20.84 8.70 23.69
N ALA A 118 21.67 7.93 23.00
CA ALA A 118 23.00 7.55 23.46
C ALA A 118 24.05 8.67 23.26
N SER A 119 23.76 9.67 22.43
CA SER A 119 24.68 10.73 22.04
C SER A 119 23.93 12.03 21.75
N GLU A 120 24.55 13.18 22.00
CA GLU A 120 24.04 14.49 21.54
C GLU A 120 24.30 14.73 20.05
N ALA A 121 25.25 13.98 19.46
CA ALA A 121 25.53 13.98 18.03
C ALA A 121 24.76 12.86 17.31
N ASP A 122 24.40 13.11 16.04
CA ASP A 122 23.54 12.23 15.23
C ASP A 122 24.28 11.05 14.58
N ASP A 123 25.60 10.91 14.73
CA ASP A 123 26.39 9.90 14.02
C ASP A 123 25.89 8.47 14.26
N LEU A 124 25.51 8.14 15.51
CA LEU A 124 24.96 6.82 15.86
C LEU A 124 23.58 6.59 15.22
N LEU A 125 22.77 7.64 15.14
CA LEU A 125 21.45 7.56 14.51
C LEU A 125 21.58 7.39 12.99
N ASN A 126 22.45 8.17 12.35
CA ASN A 126 22.70 8.06 10.91
C ASN A 126 23.22 6.67 10.54
N ALA A 127 24.17 6.13 11.31
CA ALA A 127 24.66 4.77 11.10
C ALA A 127 23.56 3.70 11.24
N ALA A 128 22.65 3.86 12.20
CA ALA A 128 21.51 2.96 12.37
C ALA A 128 20.49 3.06 11.22
N ILE A 129 20.28 4.27 10.68
CA ILE A 129 19.42 4.48 9.51
C ILE A 129 20.04 3.83 8.27
N ASP A 130 21.33 4.07 8.00
CA ASP A 130 22.01 3.51 6.83
C ASP A 130 21.99 1.97 6.86
N GLU A 131 22.30 1.37 8.01
CA GLU A 131 22.24 -0.08 8.21
C GLU A 131 20.83 -0.65 7.98
N ALA A 132 19.80 0.04 8.48
CA ALA A 132 18.42 -0.37 8.27
C ALA A 132 18.01 -0.28 6.80
N ILE A 133 18.36 0.81 6.10
CA ILE A 133 18.05 0.98 4.68
C ILE A 133 18.73 -0.08 3.82
N ASP A 134 19.96 -0.48 4.14
CA ASP A 134 20.66 -1.56 3.44
C ASP A 134 19.96 -2.92 3.58
N ARG A 135 19.25 -3.15 4.68
CA ARG A 135 18.41 -4.34 4.89
C ARG A 135 17.05 -4.28 4.20
N LYS A 136 16.66 -3.13 3.62
CA LYS A 136 15.34 -2.98 2.98
C LYS A 136 15.19 -4.03 1.87
N PRO A 137 14.16 -4.90 1.95
CA PRO A 137 13.94 -5.91 0.92
C PRO A 137 13.61 -5.24 -0.42
N LYS A 138 14.05 -5.86 -1.52
CA LYS A 138 13.72 -5.44 -2.89
C LYS A 138 12.22 -5.51 -3.17
N GLY A 139 11.52 -6.40 -2.48
CA GLY A 139 10.07 -6.50 -2.48
C GLY A 139 9.58 -7.59 -1.54
N HIS A 140 8.28 -7.63 -1.34
CA HIS A 140 7.59 -8.75 -0.71
C HIS A 140 6.80 -9.51 -1.77
N ASP A 141 6.52 -10.78 -1.53
CA ASP A 141 5.50 -11.52 -2.27
C ASP A 141 4.43 -11.95 -1.27
N PHE A 142 3.21 -11.45 -1.45
CA PHE A 142 2.09 -11.84 -0.60
C PHE A 142 1.46 -13.07 -1.22
N ILE A 143 1.86 -14.24 -0.76
CA ILE A 143 1.23 -15.50 -1.17
C ILE A 143 -0.13 -15.58 -0.46
N ILE A 144 -1.22 -15.36 -1.20
CA ILE A 144 -2.57 -15.67 -0.74
C ILE A 144 -2.93 -17.04 -1.31
N ASP A 145 -2.76 -18.08 -0.50
CA ASP A 145 -3.18 -19.44 -0.81
C ASP A 145 -4.39 -19.82 0.07
N ARG A 146 -5.38 -20.52 -0.50
CA ARG A 146 -6.52 -21.07 0.25
C ARG A 146 -6.06 -22.04 1.34
N ASP A 147 -4.92 -22.69 1.14
CA ASP A 147 -4.36 -23.65 2.09
C ASP A 147 -3.37 -23.00 3.10
N ASN A 148 -2.91 -21.77 2.84
CA ASN A 148 -2.03 -20.98 3.73
C ASN A 148 -2.54 -19.53 3.89
N GLY A 149 -3.74 -19.37 4.46
CA GLY A 149 -4.41 -18.07 4.68
C GLY A 149 -3.85 -17.22 5.85
N GLY A 150 -2.63 -17.51 6.32
CA GLY A 150 -2.00 -16.76 7.41
C GLY A 150 -1.66 -15.33 7.01
N PRO A 151 -1.65 -14.37 7.97
CA PRO A 151 -1.26 -13.01 7.66
C PRO A 151 0.22 -12.98 7.24
N ALA A 152 0.55 -12.15 6.24
CA ALA A 152 1.91 -12.07 5.73
C ALA A 152 2.92 -11.57 6.77
N VAL A 153 2.43 -10.85 7.77
CA VAL A 153 3.17 -10.34 8.92
C VAL A 153 2.26 -10.38 10.15
N THR A 154 2.83 -10.61 11.33
CA THR A 154 2.03 -10.66 12.57
C THR A 154 1.43 -9.30 12.93
N ARG A 155 2.10 -8.21 12.55
CA ARG A 155 1.68 -6.84 12.88
C ARG A 155 0.50 -6.34 12.05
N HIS A 156 -0.37 -5.56 12.68
CA HIS A 156 -1.39 -4.77 11.99
C HIS A 156 -0.82 -3.51 11.36
N MET A 157 -1.44 -3.02 10.27
CA MET A 157 -1.04 -1.76 9.64
C MET A 157 -1.05 -0.56 10.60
N SER A 158 -2.01 -0.54 11.53
CA SER A 158 -2.18 0.53 12.53
C SER A 158 -0.97 0.72 13.44
N VAL A 159 -0.21 -0.34 13.69
CA VAL A 159 1.03 -0.27 14.50
C VAL A 159 2.10 0.59 13.81
N THR A 160 2.07 0.65 12.48
CA THR A 160 3.05 1.40 11.67
C THR A 160 2.49 2.74 11.16
N GLY A 161 1.40 3.24 11.76
CA GLY A 161 0.79 4.52 11.40
C GLY A 161 -0.07 4.50 10.14
N GLY A 162 -0.61 3.33 9.77
CA GLY A 162 -1.57 3.16 8.67
C GLY A 162 -3.00 2.94 9.12
#